data_AF-A0A9R1CWC1-F1
#
_entry.id   AF-A0A9R1CWC1-F1
#
_cell.length_a   1.000
_cell.length_b   1.000
_cell.length_c   1.000
_cell.angle_alpha   90.00
_cell.angle_beta   90.00
_cell.angle_gamma   90.00
#
_symmetry.space_group_name_H-M   'P 1'
#
loop_
_entity.id
_entity.type
_entity.pdbx_description
1 polymer ?
#
loop_
_entity_poly.entity_id
_entity_poly.type
_entity_poly.pdbx_seq_one_letter_code
_entity_poly.pdbx_strand_id
1 'polypeptide(L)'
;MNNDVTRVQSLRRAPIPLVVLLSIPVFLAGIHATTTEAIRTQLYFSLTDPLWYTAWTAAAVHGSWTHLEANMVAYLLATLTGYGIYTKWERERLMLLIFAVVLVTTPPVQSLIDYVVLNIHLNVVGPGAHTKGFSGVVGAFVGMLIASIGGYITHRTNTTIGNHAILTVFFLASIVLFAVYPPDGHVLIVTAVLLLIGFGITTYTIITELNIRDVNGIRNRISQAFDDVVLVYVSTVVALTLVYLSFPADPGAGETTANIIAHLTGIVYGFLATTTLVRSTA
;
A
#
# COMPACT_ATOMS: atom_id res chain seq x y z
N MET A 1 -8.03 -38.12 -24.41
CA MET A 1 -8.48 -36.93 -25.16
C MET A 1 -9.26 -35.95 -24.26
N ASN A 2 -8.78 -35.62 -23.06
CA ASN A 2 -9.50 -34.73 -22.12
C ASN A 2 -8.64 -33.55 -21.59
N ASN A 3 -7.43 -33.36 -22.11
CA ASN A 3 -6.50 -32.34 -21.61
C ASN A 3 -6.51 -31.03 -22.42
N ASP A 4 -7.14 -31.02 -23.61
CA ASP A 4 -7.16 -29.82 -24.47
C ASP A 4 -8.36 -28.91 -24.21
N VAL A 5 -9.47 -29.44 -23.69
CA VAL A 5 -10.68 -28.64 -23.45
C VAL A 5 -10.54 -27.73 -22.21
N THR A 6 -9.79 -28.16 -21.20
CA THR A 6 -9.48 -27.35 -20.01
C THR A 6 -8.45 -26.25 -20.29
N ARG A 7 -7.49 -26.50 -21.20
CA ARG A 7 -6.44 -25.54 -21.57
C ARG A 7 -6.92 -24.42 -22.48
N VAL A 8 -7.98 -24.66 -23.28
CA VAL A 8 -8.60 -23.65 -24.14
C VAL A 8 -9.56 -22.73 -23.36
N GLN A 9 -10.11 -23.18 -22.22
CA GLN A 9 -10.94 -22.35 -21.35
C GLN A 9 -10.16 -21.34 -20.49
N SER A 10 -8.87 -21.59 -20.21
CA SER A 10 -8.02 -20.68 -19.43
C SER A 10 -7.55 -19.44 -20.20
N LEU A 11 -7.77 -19.36 -21.52
CA LEU A 11 -7.25 -18.30 -22.39
C LEU A 11 -8.27 -17.24 -22.81
N ARG A 12 -9.51 -17.25 -22.27
CA ARG A 12 -10.61 -16.41 -22.80
C ARG A 12 -11.40 -15.55 -21.80
N ARG A 13 -10.88 -15.32 -20.61
CA ARG A 13 -11.35 -14.21 -19.77
C ARG A 13 -10.14 -13.39 -19.39
N ALA A 14 -10.09 -12.12 -19.80
CA ALA A 14 -9.28 -11.17 -19.07
C ALA A 14 -9.65 -11.35 -17.60
N PRO A 15 -8.69 -11.57 -16.69
CA PRO A 15 -9.03 -11.72 -15.30
C PRO A 15 -9.73 -10.43 -14.89
N ILE A 16 -11.01 -10.52 -14.55
CA ILE A 16 -11.87 -9.38 -14.16
C ILE A 16 -11.11 -8.42 -13.20
N PRO A 17 -10.32 -8.91 -12.22
CA PRO A 17 -9.47 -8.04 -11.41
C PRO A 17 -8.55 -7.13 -12.21
N LEU A 18 -7.84 -7.63 -13.22
CA LEU A 18 -6.91 -6.83 -14.02
C LEU A 18 -7.63 -5.73 -14.80
N VAL A 19 -8.81 -6.00 -15.36
CA VAL A 19 -9.62 -4.98 -16.03
C VAL A 19 -10.04 -3.89 -15.05
N VAL A 20 -10.48 -4.27 -13.85
CA VAL A 20 -10.86 -3.34 -12.79
C VAL A 20 -9.66 -2.48 -12.36
N LEU A 21 -8.49 -3.09 -12.13
CA LEU A 21 -7.27 -2.37 -11.76
C LEU A 21 -6.84 -1.37 -12.84
N LEU A 22 -6.82 -1.79 -14.11
CA LEU A 22 -6.41 -0.93 -15.22
C LEU A 22 -7.42 0.17 -15.56
N SER A 23 -8.66 0.06 -15.08
CA SER A 23 -9.68 1.10 -15.28
C SER A 23 -9.40 2.40 -14.52
N ILE A 24 -8.72 2.33 -13.37
CA ILE A 24 -8.49 3.50 -12.51
C ILE A 24 -7.54 4.52 -13.16
N PRO A 25 -6.36 4.15 -13.70
CA PRO A 25 -5.52 5.11 -14.41
C PRO A 25 -6.21 5.76 -15.61
N VAL A 26 -7.01 4.99 -16.36
CA VAL A 26 -7.77 5.51 -17.51
C VAL A 26 -8.82 6.52 -17.04
N PHE A 27 -9.53 6.23 -15.95
CA PHE A 27 -10.50 7.14 -15.36
C PHE A 27 -9.85 8.44 -14.88
N LEU A 28 -8.75 8.36 -14.13
CA LEU A 28 -8.04 9.54 -13.62
C LEU A 28 -7.44 10.40 -14.76
N ALA A 29 -6.81 9.76 -15.75
CA ALA A 29 -6.30 10.44 -16.94
C ALA A 29 -7.42 11.10 -17.75
N GLY A 30 -8.57 10.43 -17.88
CA GLY A 30 -9.77 10.98 -18.50
C GLY A 30 -10.23 12.26 -17.80
N ILE A 31 -10.42 12.21 -16.47
CA ILE A 31 -10.79 13.39 -15.68
C ILE A 31 -9.79 14.53 -15.90
N HIS A 32 -8.49 14.25 -15.81
CA HIS A 32 -7.47 15.30 -15.95
C HIS A 32 -7.45 15.91 -17.36
N ALA A 33 -7.63 15.09 -18.41
CA ALA A 33 -7.63 15.55 -19.79
C ALA A 33 -8.89 16.32 -20.17
N THR A 34 -10.06 15.99 -19.61
CA THR A 34 -11.34 16.58 -20.01
C THR A 34 -11.80 17.73 -19.12
N THR A 35 -11.17 17.95 -17.96
CA THR A 35 -11.52 19.05 -17.05
C THR A 35 -10.58 20.24 -17.21
N THR A 36 -11.13 21.45 -17.05
CA THR A 36 -10.32 22.66 -16.92
C THR A 36 -9.81 22.81 -15.48
N GLU A 37 -8.78 23.63 -15.29
CA GLU A 37 -8.28 23.94 -13.96
C GLU A 37 -9.38 24.54 -13.05
N ALA A 38 -10.23 25.42 -13.60
CA ALA A 38 -11.34 26.02 -12.88
C ALA A 38 -12.39 24.99 -12.39
N ILE A 39 -12.58 23.88 -13.10
CA ILE A 39 -13.44 22.78 -12.65
C ILE A 39 -12.72 21.96 -11.57
N ARG A 40 -11.42 21.67 -11.76
CA ARG A 40 -10.65 20.88 -10.79
C ARG A 40 -10.56 21.56 -9.43
N THR A 41 -10.37 22.88 -9.39
CA THR A 41 -10.27 23.62 -8.12
C THR A 41 -11.57 23.60 -7.32
N GLN A 42 -12.74 23.54 -7.97
CA GLN A 42 -14.04 23.36 -7.30
C GLN A 42 -14.22 21.97 -6.69
N LEU A 43 -13.42 20.99 -7.12
CA LEU A 43 -13.46 19.60 -6.65
C LEU A 43 -12.42 19.32 -5.56
N TYR A 44 -11.54 20.28 -5.26
CA TYR A 44 -10.58 20.15 -4.16
C TYR A 44 -11.28 20.17 -2.81
N PHE A 45 -10.70 19.45 -1.86
CA PHE A 45 -11.21 19.43 -0.49
C PHE A 45 -10.69 20.67 0.25
N SER A 46 -11.57 21.60 0.56
CA SER A 46 -11.24 22.79 1.35
C SER A 46 -11.13 22.44 2.82
N LEU A 47 -9.97 22.73 3.41
CA LEU A 47 -9.76 22.50 4.83
C LEU A 47 -10.47 23.56 5.68
N THR A 48 -10.81 24.72 5.13
CA THR A 48 -11.49 25.81 5.87
C THR A 48 -13.00 25.82 5.70
N ASP A 49 -13.51 25.28 4.60
CA ASP A 49 -14.94 25.22 4.27
C ASP A 49 -15.28 23.89 3.57
N PRO A 50 -15.28 22.77 4.31
CA PRO A 50 -15.37 21.44 3.73
C PRO A 50 -16.78 21.15 3.20
N LEU A 51 -16.85 20.73 1.94
CA LEU A 51 -18.06 20.18 1.34
C LEU A 51 -18.00 18.65 1.39
N TRP A 52 -19.10 18.00 1.75
CA TRP A 52 -19.11 16.55 1.96
C TRP A 52 -18.67 15.77 0.71
N TYR A 53 -19.08 16.19 -0.49
CA TYR A 53 -18.75 15.48 -1.72
C TYR A 53 -17.29 15.65 -2.14
N THR A 54 -16.62 16.73 -1.73
CA THR A 54 -15.20 16.94 -2.07
C THR A 54 -14.27 15.99 -1.32
N ALA A 55 -14.77 15.33 -0.27
CA ALA A 55 -14.08 14.23 0.39
C ALA A 55 -13.78 13.04 -0.55
N TRP A 56 -14.55 12.88 -1.63
CA TRP A 56 -14.29 11.89 -2.67
C TRP A 56 -13.65 12.51 -3.91
N THR A 57 -14.20 13.62 -4.40
CA THR A 57 -13.78 14.18 -5.68
C THR A 57 -12.35 14.69 -5.65
N ALA A 58 -11.86 15.15 -4.48
CA ALA A 58 -10.50 15.62 -4.33
C ALA A 58 -9.46 14.53 -4.67
N ALA A 59 -9.76 13.26 -4.40
CA ALA A 59 -8.88 12.15 -4.75
C ALA A 59 -8.78 11.92 -6.26
N ALA A 60 -9.79 12.32 -7.03
CA ALA A 60 -9.88 12.09 -8.47
C ALA A 60 -9.26 13.22 -9.33
N VAL A 61 -8.88 14.34 -8.72
CA VAL A 61 -8.33 15.51 -9.43
C VAL A 61 -6.90 15.82 -9.01
N HIS A 62 -6.09 16.27 -9.97
CA HIS A 62 -4.67 16.57 -9.77
C HIS A 62 -4.33 17.96 -10.32
N GLY A 63 -3.39 18.64 -9.66
CA GLY A 63 -2.90 19.95 -10.10
C GLY A 63 -1.97 19.90 -11.32
N SER A 64 -1.36 18.75 -11.62
CA SER A 64 -0.44 18.60 -12.74
C SER A 64 -0.40 17.15 -13.26
N TRP A 65 0.04 17.00 -14.52
CA TRP A 65 0.30 15.68 -15.12
C TRP A 65 1.36 14.89 -14.37
N THR A 66 2.46 15.53 -13.96
CA THR A 66 3.54 14.86 -13.20
C THR A 66 3.04 14.26 -11.89
N HIS A 67 2.17 14.99 -11.16
CA HIS A 67 1.59 14.46 -9.92
C HIS A 67 0.60 13.30 -10.19
N LEU A 68 -0.16 13.37 -11.29
CA LEU A 68 -1.04 12.28 -11.71
C LEU A 68 -0.24 11.02 -12.11
N GLU A 69 0.78 11.17 -12.93
CA GLU A 69 1.65 10.09 -13.41
C GLU A 69 2.32 9.35 -12.24
N ALA A 70 2.90 10.09 -11.29
CA ALA A 70 3.50 9.49 -10.10
C ALA A 70 2.50 8.63 -9.32
N ASN A 71 1.28 9.12 -9.13
CA ASN A 71 0.22 8.37 -8.46
C ASN A 71 -0.22 7.13 -9.26
N MET A 72 -0.37 7.23 -10.58
CA MET A 72 -0.77 6.10 -11.43
C MET A 72 0.29 5.00 -11.42
N VAL A 73 1.57 5.35 -11.53
CA VAL A 73 2.67 4.37 -11.48
C VAL A 73 2.70 3.67 -10.12
N ALA A 74 2.63 4.43 -9.02
CA ALA A 74 2.64 3.86 -7.68
C ALA A 74 1.42 2.97 -7.41
N TYR A 75 0.23 3.41 -7.85
CA TYR A 75 -1.01 2.63 -7.79
C TYR A 75 -0.87 1.30 -8.54
N LEU A 76 -0.39 1.31 -9.79
CA LEU A 76 -0.24 0.11 -10.59
C LEU A 76 0.77 -0.85 -9.97
N LEU A 77 1.90 -0.35 -9.48
CA LEU A 77 2.90 -1.17 -8.79
C LEU A 77 2.31 -1.85 -7.56
N ALA A 78 1.60 -1.12 -6.70
CA ALA A 78 0.99 -1.68 -5.50
C ALA A 78 -0.10 -2.71 -5.83
N THR A 79 -1.03 -2.37 -6.72
CA THR A 79 -2.21 -3.20 -7.01
C THR A 79 -1.89 -4.41 -7.88
N LEU A 80 -1.03 -4.31 -8.89
CA LEU A 80 -0.64 -5.45 -9.73
C LEU A 80 0.22 -6.45 -8.95
N THR A 81 1.09 -5.96 -8.07
CA THR A 81 1.87 -6.81 -7.16
C THR A 81 0.94 -7.54 -6.17
N GLY A 82 0.00 -6.80 -5.57
CA GLY A 82 -1.06 -7.40 -4.75
C GLY A 82 -1.88 -8.44 -5.50
N TYR A 83 -2.26 -8.15 -6.74
CA TYR A 83 -2.96 -9.11 -7.61
C TYR A 83 -2.15 -10.40 -7.82
N GLY A 84 -0.83 -10.30 -8.00
CA GLY A 84 0.07 -11.45 -8.03
C GLY A 84 -0.02 -12.31 -6.77
N ILE A 85 -0.01 -11.69 -5.59
CA ILE A 85 -0.21 -12.37 -4.30
C ILE A 85 -1.57 -13.07 -4.27
N TYR A 86 -2.67 -12.37 -4.54
CA TYR A 86 -4.00 -12.95 -4.44
C TYR A 86 -4.31 -14.00 -5.51
N THR A 87 -3.64 -13.95 -6.66
CA THR A 87 -3.72 -14.99 -7.69
C THR A 87 -3.02 -16.27 -7.20
N LYS A 88 -1.81 -16.14 -6.66
CA LYS A 88 -1.09 -17.29 -6.06
C LYS A 88 -1.77 -17.81 -4.78
N TRP A 89 -2.51 -16.95 -4.09
CA TRP A 89 -3.35 -17.31 -2.93
C TRP A 89 -4.74 -17.83 -3.33
N GLU A 90 -5.11 -17.87 -4.62
CA GLU A 90 -6.43 -18.30 -5.08
C GLU A 90 -7.60 -17.53 -4.40
N ARG A 91 -7.40 -16.23 -4.16
CA ARG A 91 -8.30 -15.35 -3.40
C ARG A 91 -8.61 -14.03 -4.12
N GLU A 92 -8.77 -14.06 -5.44
CA GLU A 92 -9.01 -12.86 -6.26
C GLU A 92 -10.32 -12.14 -5.91
N ARG A 93 -11.35 -12.87 -5.45
CA ARG A 93 -12.60 -12.25 -4.98
C ARG A 93 -12.38 -11.42 -3.72
N LEU A 94 -11.54 -11.91 -2.80
CA LEU A 94 -11.18 -11.17 -1.60
C LEU A 94 -10.35 -9.93 -1.96
N MET A 95 -9.43 -10.05 -2.92
CA MET A 95 -8.71 -8.90 -3.45
C MET A 95 -9.66 -7.82 -3.98
N LEU A 96 -10.66 -8.20 -4.78
CA LEU A 96 -11.63 -7.26 -5.33
C LEU A 96 -12.48 -6.59 -4.23
N LEU A 97 -12.84 -7.32 -3.17
CA LEU A 97 -13.54 -6.76 -2.02
C LEU A 97 -12.67 -5.72 -1.29
N ILE A 98 -11.43 -6.09 -0.97
CA ILE A 98 -10.48 -5.20 -0.30
C ILE A 98 -10.20 -3.97 -1.17
N PHE A 99 -9.99 -4.18 -2.47
CA PHE A 99 -9.82 -3.12 -3.46
C PHE A 99 -10.98 -2.14 -3.45
N ALA A 100 -12.22 -2.64 -3.52
CA ALA A 100 -13.41 -1.79 -3.54
C ALA A 100 -13.59 -1.02 -2.23
N VAL A 101 -13.36 -1.68 -1.08
CA VAL A 101 -13.42 -1.04 0.23
C VAL A 101 -12.37 0.08 0.29
N VAL A 102 -11.09 -0.25 0.10
CA VAL A 102 -9.99 0.71 0.16
C VAL A 102 -10.19 1.87 -0.80
N LEU A 103 -10.59 1.62 -2.05
CA LEU A 103 -10.81 2.66 -3.05
C LEU A 103 -11.92 3.64 -2.65
N VAL A 104 -13.02 3.15 -2.09
CA VAL A 104 -14.22 3.96 -1.79
C VAL A 104 -14.10 4.68 -0.46
N THR A 105 -13.50 4.06 0.55
CA THR A 105 -13.49 4.57 1.92
C THR A 105 -12.23 5.35 2.27
N THR A 106 -11.11 5.15 1.56
CA THR A 106 -9.89 5.92 1.83
C THR A 106 -10.06 7.42 1.61
N PRO A 107 -10.66 7.90 0.49
CA PRO A 107 -10.82 9.33 0.27
C PRO A 107 -11.50 10.08 1.44
N PRO A 108 -12.69 9.67 1.93
CA PRO A 108 -13.33 10.38 3.03
C PRO A 108 -12.58 10.23 4.37
N VAL A 109 -11.94 9.08 4.62
CA VAL A 109 -11.11 8.88 5.83
C VAL A 109 -9.91 9.84 5.81
N GLN A 110 -9.24 9.97 4.67
CA GLN A 110 -8.11 10.87 4.51
C GLN A 110 -8.54 12.32 4.67
N SER A 111 -9.58 12.76 3.95
CA SER A 111 -10.07 14.16 4.06
C SER A 111 -10.48 14.52 5.49
N LEU A 112 -11.09 13.58 6.22
CA LEU A 112 -11.43 13.79 7.63
C LEU A 112 -10.18 13.94 8.50
N ILE A 113 -9.18 13.08 8.31
CA ILE A 113 -7.93 13.14 9.08
C ILE A 113 -7.14 14.41 8.75
N ASP A 114 -7.01 14.78 7.47
CA ASP A 114 -6.37 16.02 7.06
C ASP A 114 -7.07 17.23 7.70
N TYR A 115 -8.41 17.26 7.71
CA TYR A 115 -9.19 18.32 8.37
C TYR A 115 -8.94 18.37 9.89
N VAL A 116 -9.06 17.24 10.58
CA VAL A 116 -8.91 17.18 12.04
C VAL A 116 -7.48 17.51 12.46
N VAL A 117 -6.47 16.96 11.77
CA VAL A 117 -5.07 17.14 12.16
C VAL A 117 -4.57 18.52 11.75
N LEU A 118 -4.71 18.91 10.48
CA LEU A 118 -4.11 20.14 9.98
C LEU A 118 -4.87 21.39 10.42
N ASN A 119 -6.21 21.37 10.31
CA ASN A 119 -7.03 22.52 10.68
C ASN A 119 -7.27 22.54 12.19
N ILE A 120 -7.95 21.53 12.74
CA ILE A 120 -8.41 21.61 14.14
C ILE A 120 -7.25 21.51 15.14
N HIS A 121 -6.35 20.55 14.98
CA HIS A 121 -5.35 20.25 16.00
C HIS A 121 -4.08 21.09 15.87
N LEU A 122 -3.49 21.13 14.68
CA LEU A 122 -2.25 21.86 14.43
C LEU A 122 -2.48 23.34 14.12
N ASN A 123 -3.69 23.71 13.65
CA ASN A 123 -4.03 25.08 13.25
C ASN A 123 -2.99 25.72 12.31
N VAL A 124 -2.48 24.93 11.37
CA VAL A 124 -1.47 25.33 10.37
C VAL A 124 -2.08 25.68 9.02
N VAL A 125 -3.40 25.68 8.94
CA VAL A 125 -4.17 25.84 7.70
C VAL A 125 -4.53 27.30 7.49
N GLY A 126 -3.97 27.92 6.45
CA GLY A 126 -4.31 29.28 6.03
C GLY A 126 -5.60 29.34 5.18
N PRO A 127 -6.09 30.56 4.89
CA PRO A 127 -7.21 30.76 3.97
C PRO A 127 -6.91 30.15 2.58
N GLY A 128 -7.86 29.39 2.03
CA GLY A 128 -7.69 28.75 0.72
C GLY A 128 -6.74 27.53 0.74
N ALA A 129 -6.52 26.93 1.90
CA ALA A 129 -5.80 25.66 1.99
C ALA A 129 -6.71 24.49 1.55
N HIS A 130 -6.20 23.70 0.62
CA HIS A 130 -6.93 22.61 -0.01
C HIS A 130 -6.08 21.35 -0.11
N THR A 131 -6.73 20.18 -0.09
CA THR A 131 -6.10 18.90 -0.42
C THR A 131 -6.68 18.33 -1.73
N LYS A 132 -5.85 17.62 -2.47
CA LYS A 132 -6.13 17.07 -3.80
C LYS A 132 -5.19 15.92 -4.13
N GLY A 133 -5.61 15.05 -5.03
CA GLY A 133 -4.79 13.97 -5.58
C GLY A 133 -5.05 12.62 -4.93
N PHE A 134 -4.60 11.59 -5.64
CA PHE A 134 -4.87 10.17 -5.34
C PHE A 134 -3.87 9.55 -4.35
N SER A 135 -3.00 10.37 -3.73
CA SER A 135 -1.83 9.95 -2.97
C SER A 135 -2.15 9.13 -1.72
N GLY A 136 -3.17 9.48 -0.93
CA GLY A 136 -3.55 8.63 0.21
C GLY A 136 -4.26 7.35 -0.21
N VAL A 137 -4.96 7.32 -1.36
CA VAL A 137 -5.48 6.07 -1.93
C VAL A 137 -4.33 5.16 -2.39
N VAL A 138 -3.31 5.71 -3.04
CA VAL A 138 -2.05 4.99 -3.32
C VAL A 138 -1.43 4.47 -2.02
N GLY A 139 -1.34 5.31 -0.99
CA GLY A 139 -0.87 4.92 0.34
C GLY A 139 -1.66 3.75 0.89
N ALA A 140 -2.98 3.74 0.76
CA ALA A 140 -3.81 2.63 1.21
C ALA A 140 -3.61 1.34 0.41
N PHE A 141 -3.30 1.42 -0.88
CA PHE A 141 -2.86 0.24 -1.64
C PHE A 141 -1.46 -0.25 -1.25
N VAL A 142 -0.56 0.64 -0.83
CA VAL A 142 0.72 0.24 -0.22
C VAL A 142 0.47 -0.48 1.11
N GLY A 143 -0.41 0.06 1.98
CA GLY A 143 -0.82 -0.60 3.21
C GLY A 143 -1.48 -1.97 2.99
N MET A 144 -2.34 -2.07 1.97
CA MET A 144 -2.92 -3.33 1.51
C MET A 144 -1.85 -4.33 1.09
N LEU A 145 -0.84 -3.90 0.33
CA LEU A 145 0.26 -4.76 -0.11
C LEU A 145 1.03 -5.33 1.09
N ILE A 146 1.39 -4.49 2.06
CA ILE A 146 2.07 -4.90 3.31
C ILE A 146 1.24 -5.95 4.07
N ALA A 147 -0.04 -5.68 4.28
CA ALA A 147 -0.95 -6.61 4.94
C ALA A 147 -1.10 -7.94 4.17
N SER A 148 -1.13 -7.87 2.84
CA SER A 148 -1.30 -9.04 1.97
C SER A 148 -0.05 -9.94 1.96
N ILE A 149 1.15 -9.37 2.05
CA ILE A 149 2.39 -10.14 2.24
C ILE A 149 2.29 -10.98 3.52
N GLY A 150 1.88 -10.35 4.62
CA GLY A 150 1.66 -11.03 5.89
C GLY A 150 0.61 -12.13 5.83
N GLY A 151 -0.57 -11.80 5.28
CA GLY A 151 -1.67 -12.75 5.13
C GLY A 151 -1.30 -13.96 4.26
N TYR A 152 -0.57 -13.73 3.17
CA TYR A 152 -0.07 -14.79 2.31
C TYR A 152 0.92 -15.70 3.03
N ILE A 153 1.88 -15.13 3.76
CA ILE A 153 2.85 -15.90 4.54
C ILE A 153 2.13 -16.70 5.63
N THR A 154 1.18 -16.09 6.34
CA THR A 154 0.34 -16.80 7.31
C THR A 154 -0.36 -18.00 6.69
N HIS A 155 -0.94 -17.84 5.49
CA HIS A 155 -1.63 -18.92 4.79
C HIS A 155 -0.69 -20.06 4.37
N ARG A 156 0.51 -19.73 3.88
CA ARG A 156 1.49 -20.74 3.43
C ARG A 156 2.23 -21.41 4.59
N THR A 157 2.24 -20.79 5.76
CA THR A 157 3.00 -21.23 6.93
C THR A 157 2.12 -21.28 8.18
N ASN A 158 2.22 -20.29 9.06
CA ASN A 158 1.42 -20.13 10.26
C ASN A 158 1.31 -18.65 10.67
N THR A 159 0.40 -18.36 11.61
CA THR A 159 0.13 -17.00 12.10
C THR A 159 1.35 -16.34 12.72
N THR A 160 2.21 -17.08 13.42
CA THR A 160 3.41 -16.54 14.08
C THR A 160 4.39 -16.00 13.05
N ILE A 161 4.73 -16.78 12.02
CA ILE A 161 5.65 -16.37 10.95
C ILE A 161 5.07 -15.21 10.15
N GLY A 162 3.79 -15.25 9.80
CA GLY A 162 3.17 -14.14 9.07
C GLY A 162 3.15 -12.83 9.89
N ASN A 163 2.91 -12.89 11.20
CA ASN A 163 3.05 -11.73 12.07
C ASN A 163 4.49 -11.19 12.10
N HIS A 164 5.50 -12.08 12.15
CA HIS A 164 6.90 -11.67 12.08
C HIS A 164 7.27 -11.04 10.74
N ALA A 165 6.70 -11.53 9.64
CA ALA A 165 6.89 -10.92 8.32
C ALA A 165 6.28 -9.52 8.24
N ILE A 166 5.06 -9.32 8.76
CA ILE A 166 4.43 -8.00 8.85
C ILE A 166 5.32 -7.04 9.66
N LEU A 167 5.75 -7.46 10.86
CA LEU A 167 6.62 -6.66 11.71
C LEU A 167 7.93 -6.31 11.00
N THR A 168 8.55 -7.28 10.32
CA THR A 168 9.76 -7.05 9.53
C THR A 168 9.56 -6.01 8.44
N VAL A 169 8.45 -6.08 7.69
CA VAL A 169 8.16 -5.10 6.63
C VAL A 169 7.93 -3.70 7.24
N PHE A 170 7.20 -3.58 8.34
CA PHE A 170 7.03 -2.31 9.05
C PHE A 170 8.36 -1.75 9.56
N PHE A 171 9.21 -2.61 10.11
CA PHE A 171 10.53 -2.24 10.58
C PHE A 171 11.42 -1.72 9.45
N LEU A 172 11.45 -2.42 8.32
CA LEU A 172 12.17 -1.97 7.13
C LEU A 172 11.59 -0.65 6.59
N ALA A 173 10.26 -0.49 6.58
CA ALA A 173 9.61 0.76 6.19
C ALA A 173 10.00 1.93 7.11
N SER A 174 10.13 1.69 8.42
CA SER A 174 10.61 2.69 9.38
C SER A 174 12.08 3.07 9.15
N ILE A 175 12.96 2.12 8.79
CA ILE A 175 14.35 2.44 8.37
C ILE A 175 14.34 3.37 7.19
N VAL A 176 13.55 3.04 6.17
CA VAL A 176 13.43 3.82 4.95
C VAL A 176 12.98 5.25 5.28
N LEU A 177 11.99 5.40 6.15
CA LEU A 177 11.52 6.71 6.60
C LEU A 177 12.61 7.49 7.34
N PHE A 178 13.44 6.82 8.14
CA PHE A 178 14.54 7.45 8.87
C PHE A 178 15.73 7.84 7.99
N ALA A 179 15.94 7.12 6.90
CA ALA A 179 16.92 7.51 5.90
C ALA A 179 16.48 8.80 5.18
N VAL A 180 15.16 9.01 5.02
CA VAL A 180 14.59 10.24 4.46
C VAL A 180 14.60 11.37 5.49
N TYR A 181 14.25 11.08 6.74
CA TYR A 181 14.22 12.03 7.85
C TYR A 181 15.14 11.56 8.98
N PRO A 182 16.44 11.87 8.90
CA PRO A 182 17.41 11.47 9.92
C PRO A 182 16.92 11.96 11.29
N PRO A 183 16.60 11.05 12.22
CA PRO A 183 16.12 11.46 13.53
C PRO A 183 17.25 12.06 14.36
N ASP A 184 16.92 12.89 15.34
CA ASP A 184 17.84 13.19 16.43
C ASP A 184 18.32 11.87 17.07
N GLY A 185 19.57 11.81 17.56
CA GLY A 185 20.28 10.56 17.87
C GLY A 185 19.52 9.55 18.77
N HIS A 186 18.58 10.01 19.60
CA HIS A 186 17.75 9.14 20.46
C HIS A 186 16.74 8.28 19.68
N VAL A 187 16.12 8.82 18.62
CA VAL A 187 15.11 8.09 17.83
C VAL A 187 15.77 7.05 16.91
N LEU A 188 16.99 7.34 16.45
CA LEU A 188 17.84 6.38 15.74
C LEU A 188 18.16 5.15 16.61
N ILE A 189 18.51 5.35 17.89
CA ILE A 189 18.84 4.27 18.82
C ILE A 189 17.64 3.36 19.09
N VAL A 190 16.48 3.93 19.43
CA VAL A 190 15.26 3.15 19.72
C VAL A 190 14.89 2.27 18.53
N THR A 191 15.00 2.81 17.33
CA THR A 191 14.63 2.06 16.13
C THR A 191 15.69 1.05 15.75
N ALA A 192 16.98 1.36 15.85
CA ALA A 192 18.04 0.37 15.67
C ALA A 192 17.86 -0.84 16.60
N VAL A 193 17.46 -0.61 17.86
CA VAL A 193 17.13 -1.68 18.81
C VAL A 193 15.92 -2.50 18.32
N LEU A 194 14.83 -1.85 17.92
CA LEU A 194 13.65 -2.54 17.43
C LEU A 194 13.92 -3.36 16.15
N LEU A 195 14.78 -2.86 15.27
CA LEU A 195 15.26 -3.56 14.06
C LEU A 195 16.09 -4.79 14.41
N LEU A 196 17.03 -4.65 15.35
CA LEU A 196 17.82 -5.78 15.83
C LEU A 196 16.95 -6.84 16.50
N ILE A 197 15.91 -6.43 17.24
CA ILE A 197 14.93 -7.35 17.82
C ILE A 197 14.14 -8.05 16.71
N GLY A 198 13.59 -7.31 15.74
CA GLY A 198 12.81 -7.90 14.63
C GLY A 198 13.63 -8.86 13.77
N PHE A 199 14.88 -8.47 13.45
CA PHE A 199 15.83 -9.31 12.73
C PHE A 199 16.23 -10.54 13.55
N GLY A 200 16.50 -10.35 14.84
CA GLY A 200 16.84 -11.43 15.77
C GLY A 200 15.71 -12.46 15.93
N ILE A 201 14.47 -12.00 16.09
CA ILE A 201 13.28 -12.85 16.16
C ILE A 201 13.09 -13.63 14.87
N THR A 202 13.14 -12.95 13.72
CA THR A 202 12.97 -13.59 12.40
C THR A 202 14.05 -14.65 12.15
N THR A 203 15.31 -14.32 12.46
CA THR A 203 16.45 -15.24 12.33
C THR A 203 16.31 -16.43 13.30
N TYR A 204 15.90 -16.19 14.54
CA TYR A 204 15.66 -17.24 15.53
C TYR A 204 14.54 -18.20 15.08
N THR A 205 13.42 -17.69 14.58
CA THR A 205 12.31 -18.51 14.06
C THR A 205 12.78 -19.36 12.87
N ILE A 206 13.52 -18.77 11.93
CA ILE A 206 14.07 -19.51 10.78
C ILE A 206 15.02 -20.62 11.25
N ILE A 207 15.93 -20.33 12.19
CA ILE A 207 16.91 -21.31 12.69
C ILE A 207 16.24 -22.44 13.49
N THR A 208 15.22 -22.12 14.28
CA THR A 208 14.54 -23.13 15.12
C THR A 208 13.61 -24.04 14.32
N GLU A 209 13.01 -23.53 13.24
CA GLU A 209 12.15 -24.34 12.38
C GLU A 209 12.92 -25.11 11.29
N LEU A 210 14.11 -24.65 10.91
CA LEU A 210 14.97 -25.36 9.96
C LEU A 210 15.90 -26.32 10.71
N ASN A 211 15.79 -27.62 10.42
CA ASN A 211 16.86 -28.57 10.76
C ASN A 211 18.07 -28.29 9.85
N ILE A 212 18.88 -27.30 10.22
CA ILE A 212 20.05 -26.77 9.48
C ILE A 212 21.11 -27.82 9.10
N ARG A 213 21.01 -29.05 9.64
CA ARG A 213 21.89 -30.17 9.31
C ARG A 213 21.43 -30.99 8.09
N ASP A 214 20.18 -30.83 7.64
CA ASP A 214 19.65 -31.51 6.45
C ASP A 214 19.71 -30.60 5.22
N VAL A 215 20.91 -30.46 4.66
CA VAL A 215 21.19 -29.59 3.50
C VAL A 215 20.36 -29.99 2.27
N ASN A 216 20.13 -31.28 2.07
CA ASN A 216 19.33 -31.77 0.94
C ASN A 216 17.83 -31.48 1.14
N GLY A 217 17.32 -31.65 2.35
CA GLY A 217 15.97 -31.26 2.72
C GLY A 217 15.75 -29.75 2.57
N ILE A 218 16.73 -28.92 2.96
CA ILE A 218 16.69 -27.47 2.78
C ILE A 218 16.66 -27.10 1.30
N ARG A 219 17.53 -27.68 0.47
CA ARG A 219 17.55 -27.43 -0.98
C ARG A 219 16.22 -27.78 -1.63
N ASN A 220 15.64 -28.94 -1.29
CA ASN A 220 14.35 -29.36 -1.82
C ASN A 220 13.23 -28.41 -1.37
N ARG A 221 13.20 -28.01 -0.10
CA ARG A 221 12.23 -27.02 0.41
C ARG A 221 12.34 -25.67 -0.28
N ILE A 222 13.56 -25.16 -0.47
CA ILE A 222 13.79 -23.89 -1.21
C ILE A 222 13.33 -24.03 -2.66
N SER A 223 13.64 -25.14 -3.34
CA SER A 223 13.21 -25.34 -4.73
C SER A 223 11.69 -25.40 -4.87
N GLN A 224 11.00 -25.98 -3.89
CA GLN A 224 9.54 -26.05 -3.87
C GLN A 224 8.87 -24.72 -3.50
N ALA A 225 9.55 -23.89 -2.70
CA ALA A 225 9.07 -22.58 -2.27
C ALA A 225 9.62 -21.41 -3.10
N PHE A 226 10.40 -21.67 -4.16
CA PHE A 226 11.14 -20.64 -4.87
C PHE A 226 10.22 -19.54 -5.41
N ASP A 227 9.11 -19.93 -6.06
CA ASP A 227 8.09 -19.01 -6.56
C ASP A 227 7.49 -18.14 -5.45
N ASP A 228 7.23 -18.71 -4.27
CA ASP A 228 6.69 -17.97 -3.12
C ASP A 228 7.71 -16.98 -2.56
N VAL A 229 8.97 -17.41 -2.44
CA VAL A 229 10.07 -16.58 -1.95
C VAL A 229 10.29 -15.40 -2.89
N VAL A 230 10.32 -15.64 -4.20
CA VAL A 230 10.46 -14.58 -5.20
C VAL A 230 9.29 -13.61 -5.12
N LEU A 231 8.06 -14.11 -5.04
CA LEU A 231 6.86 -13.27 -4.93
C LEU A 231 6.89 -12.38 -3.68
N VAL A 232 7.19 -12.97 -2.51
CA VAL A 232 7.29 -12.23 -1.24
C VAL A 232 8.42 -11.20 -1.30
N TYR A 233 9.58 -11.56 -1.84
CA TYR A 233 10.72 -10.66 -1.98
C TYR A 233 10.39 -9.47 -2.90
N VAL A 234 9.90 -9.73 -4.11
CA VAL A 234 9.50 -8.67 -5.05
C VAL A 234 8.42 -7.79 -4.44
N SER A 235 7.44 -8.38 -3.76
CA SER A 235 6.37 -7.62 -3.11
C SER A 235 6.89 -6.73 -1.99
N THR A 236 7.84 -7.23 -1.21
CA THR A 236 8.50 -6.46 -0.14
C THR A 236 9.31 -5.31 -0.72
N VAL A 237 10.12 -5.57 -1.75
CA VAL A 237 10.90 -4.51 -2.43
C VAL A 237 9.96 -3.43 -2.98
N VAL A 238 8.90 -3.80 -3.69
CA VAL A 238 7.91 -2.85 -4.21
C VAL A 238 7.29 -2.04 -3.07
N ALA A 239 6.84 -2.69 -1.99
CA ALA A 239 6.25 -1.99 -0.85
C ALA A 239 7.23 -0.96 -0.24
N LEU A 240 8.49 -1.36 -0.01
CA LEU A 240 9.51 -0.48 0.56
C LEU A 240 9.90 0.67 -0.38
N THR A 241 10.00 0.41 -1.68
CA THR A 241 10.23 1.46 -2.68
C THR A 241 9.08 2.46 -2.71
N LEU A 242 7.83 2.01 -2.65
CA LEU A 242 6.68 2.90 -2.63
C LEU A 242 6.58 3.69 -1.33
N VAL A 243 6.91 3.09 -0.18
CA VAL A 243 7.06 3.83 1.08
C VAL A 243 8.12 4.92 0.91
N TYR A 244 9.32 4.59 0.44
CA TYR A 244 10.40 5.56 0.23
C TYR A 244 9.96 6.76 -0.64
N LEU A 245 9.32 6.47 -1.77
CA LEU A 245 8.89 7.49 -2.73
C LEU A 245 7.69 8.32 -2.24
N SER A 246 6.97 7.86 -1.21
CA SER A 246 5.83 8.58 -0.62
C SER A 246 6.26 9.72 0.30
N PHE A 247 7.53 9.77 0.71
CA PHE A 247 8.04 10.77 1.67
C PHE A 247 9.10 11.65 1.03
N PRO A 248 8.84 12.97 0.86
CA PRO A 248 9.78 13.91 0.25
C PRO A 248 10.92 14.26 1.21
N ALA A 249 12.13 14.46 0.69
CA ALA A 249 13.31 14.78 1.50
C ALA A 249 13.23 16.15 2.22
N ASP A 250 12.40 17.09 1.74
CA ASP A 250 12.19 18.39 2.37
C ASP A 250 10.71 18.55 2.79
N PRO A 251 10.37 18.37 4.08
CA PRO A 251 8.99 18.37 4.55
C PRO A 251 8.42 19.78 4.83
N GLY A 252 9.20 20.86 4.65
CA GLY A 252 8.93 22.19 5.22
C GLY A 252 7.84 23.04 4.54
N ALA A 253 7.22 22.59 3.45
CA ALA A 253 6.18 23.35 2.74
C ALA A 253 4.76 22.78 3.02
N GLY A 254 3.75 23.66 3.17
CA GLY A 254 2.40 23.26 3.58
C GLY A 254 1.69 22.23 2.70
N GLU A 255 1.82 22.30 1.37
CA GLU A 255 1.32 21.24 0.46
C GLU A 255 2.07 19.91 0.66
N THR A 256 3.35 19.98 1.01
CA THR A 256 4.19 18.81 1.28
C THR A 256 3.80 18.11 2.58
N THR A 257 3.52 18.87 3.64
CA THR A 257 3.06 18.32 4.92
C THR A 257 1.72 17.59 4.78
N ALA A 258 0.77 18.16 4.03
CA ALA A 258 -0.51 17.50 3.77
C ALA A 258 -0.33 16.18 3.01
N ASN A 259 0.59 16.13 2.05
CA ASN A 259 0.90 14.88 1.34
C ASN A 259 1.52 13.81 2.26
N ILE A 260 2.40 14.18 3.20
CA ILE A 260 2.98 13.24 4.18
C ILE A 260 1.88 12.61 5.05
N ILE A 261 0.95 13.43 5.56
CA ILE A 261 -0.17 12.95 6.38
C ILE A 261 -1.09 12.06 5.55
N ALA A 262 -1.40 12.44 4.31
CA ALA A 262 -2.22 11.65 3.41
C ALA A 262 -1.62 10.27 3.14
N HIS A 263 -0.32 10.19 2.84
CA HIS A 263 0.38 8.93 2.62
C HIS A 263 0.40 8.05 3.86
N LEU A 264 0.76 8.61 5.02
CA LEU A 264 0.79 7.86 6.29
C LEU A 264 -0.61 7.33 6.65
N THR A 265 -1.63 8.19 6.55
CA THR A 265 -3.03 7.85 6.80
C THR A 265 -3.49 6.73 5.89
N GLY A 266 -3.21 6.86 4.58
CA GLY A 266 -3.49 5.84 3.59
C GLY A 266 -2.87 4.50 3.98
N ILE A 267 -1.55 4.46 4.20
CA ILE A 267 -0.81 3.24 4.53
C ILE A 267 -1.40 2.55 5.77
N VAL A 268 -1.63 3.29 6.85
CA VAL A 268 -2.20 2.73 8.08
C VAL A 268 -3.62 2.22 7.83
N TYR A 269 -4.47 3.02 7.18
CA TYR A 269 -5.85 2.65 6.92
C TYR A 269 -5.96 1.40 6.04
N GLY A 270 -5.25 1.39 4.92
CA GLY A 270 -5.22 0.27 3.98
C GLY A 270 -4.72 -1.02 4.63
N PHE A 271 -3.69 -0.93 5.48
CA PHE A 271 -3.21 -2.06 6.27
C PHE A 271 -4.30 -2.61 7.21
N LEU A 272 -4.95 -1.74 7.99
CA LEU A 272 -5.99 -2.13 8.94
C LEU A 272 -7.23 -2.71 8.25
N ALA A 273 -7.72 -2.07 7.20
CA ALA A 273 -8.86 -2.55 6.43
C ALA A 273 -8.58 -3.93 5.82
N THR A 274 -7.39 -4.11 5.25
CA THR A 274 -6.96 -5.37 4.64
C THR A 274 -6.83 -6.48 5.66
N THR A 275 -6.14 -6.24 6.78
CA THR A 275 -5.97 -7.24 7.84
C THR A 275 -7.30 -7.67 8.46
N THR A 276 -8.23 -6.73 8.70
CA THR A 276 -9.59 -7.04 9.17
C THR A 276 -10.34 -7.92 8.17
N LEU A 277 -10.33 -7.56 6.87
CA LEU A 277 -11.05 -8.31 5.84
C LEU A 277 -10.46 -9.72 5.63
N VAL A 278 -9.13 -9.83 5.61
CA VAL A 278 -8.43 -11.13 5.54
C VAL A 278 -8.82 -12.03 6.71
N ARG A 279 -8.85 -11.50 7.94
CA ARG A 279 -9.24 -12.27 9.14
C ARG A 279 -10.71 -12.65 9.16
N SER A 280 -11.59 -11.78 8.67
CA SER A 280 -13.04 -12.05 8.62
C SER A 280 -13.44 -13.14 7.61
N THR A 281 -12.53 -13.49 6.70
CA THR A 281 -12.76 -14.47 5.62
C THR A 281 -11.81 -15.68 5.71
N ALA A 282 -11.07 -15.81 6.82
CA ALA A 282 -10.24 -16.97 7.14
C ALA A 282 -11.07 -18.02 7.86
#